data_AF-A0A060WDN6-F1
#
_entry.id   AF-A0A060WDN6-F1
#
_cell.length_a   1.000
_cell.length_b   1.000
_cell.length_c   1.000
_cell.angle_alpha   90.00
_cell.angle_beta   90.00
_cell.angle_gamma   90.00
#
_symmetry.space_group_name_H-M   'P 1'
#
loop_
_entity.id
_entity.type
_entity.pdbx_description
1 polymer ?
#
loop_
_entity_poly.entity_id
_entity_poly.type
_entity_poly.pdbx_seq_one_letter_code
_entity_poly.pdbx_strand_id
1 'polypeptide(L)'
;MPSIIVLNVSNDGYFLPPNKVETKEQLVKFIDGVSKGRIKSQGGNGYYQCFIRIAFNTKTTVTNIFTNAPLLGAFLVVVFCGGGSALCYGLCMAWRSMRNTESMRDTEDEEPITGERVEPKQLKGPGEDKKTETKRQEAHSIK
;
A
#
# COMPACT_ATOMS: atom_id res chain seq x y z
N MET A 1 -34.58 16.10 -22.33
CA MET A 1 -33.74 17.21 -21.87
C MET A 1 -32.35 17.04 -22.47
N PRO A 2 -31.75 18.06 -23.11
CA PRO A 2 -30.39 17.96 -23.65
C PRO A 2 -29.33 18.01 -22.54
N SER A 3 -28.27 17.21 -22.67
CA SER A 3 -27.11 17.18 -21.77
C SER A 3 -25.84 17.38 -22.58
N ILE A 4 -24.88 18.11 -22.00
CA ILE A 4 -23.61 18.44 -22.65
C ILE A 4 -22.49 17.88 -21.79
N ILE A 5 -21.56 17.15 -22.41
CA ILE A 5 -20.39 16.56 -21.78
C ILE A 5 -19.19 16.95 -22.62
N VAL A 6 -18.12 17.40 -21.98
CA VAL A 6 -16.84 17.66 -22.66
C VAL A 6 -15.90 16.52 -22.32
N LEU A 7 -15.33 15.88 -23.34
CA LEU A 7 -14.40 14.77 -23.20
C LEU A 7 -12.98 15.22 -23.54
N ASN A 8 -12.03 14.89 -22.69
CA ASN A 8 -10.62 14.97 -22.99
C ASN A 8 -10.13 13.62 -23.52
N VAL A 9 -9.92 13.55 -24.83
CA VAL A 9 -9.50 12.32 -25.53
C VAL A 9 -8.11 11.85 -25.10
N SER A 10 -7.25 12.76 -24.63
CA SER A 10 -5.88 12.40 -24.21
C SER A 10 -5.83 11.66 -22.87
N ASN A 11 -6.86 11.80 -22.03
CA ASN A 11 -6.88 11.19 -20.70
C ASN A 11 -8.16 10.39 -20.43
N ASP A 12 -9.03 10.21 -21.44
CA ASP A 12 -10.39 9.63 -21.33
C ASP A 12 -11.27 10.25 -20.23
N GLY A 13 -10.89 11.43 -19.74
CA GLY A 13 -11.58 12.14 -18.67
C GLY A 13 -12.70 12.98 -19.24
N TYR A 14 -13.84 13.03 -18.56
CA TYR A 14 -14.99 13.83 -18.96
C TYR A 14 -15.29 14.93 -17.92
N PHE A 15 -15.92 16.00 -18.37
CA PHE A 15 -16.30 17.15 -17.54
C PHE A 15 -17.80 17.35 -17.66
N LEU A 16 -18.48 17.45 -16.51
CA LEU A 16 -19.88 17.83 -16.46
C LEU A 16 -20.02 19.30 -16.07
N PRO A 17 -20.98 20.02 -16.66
CA PRO A 17 -21.31 21.36 -16.20
C PRO A 17 -21.87 21.28 -14.77
N PRO A 18 -21.38 22.10 -13.83
CA PRO A 18 -21.84 22.08 -12.45
C PRO A 18 -23.28 22.59 -12.29
N ASN A 19 -23.76 23.39 -13.26
CA ASN A 19 -25.10 23.96 -13.29
C ASN A 19 -25.76 23.62 -14.64
N LYS A 20 -27.10 23.59 -14.66
CA LYS A 20 -27.86 23.49 -15.91
C LYS A 20 -27.43 24.59 -16.88
N VAL A 21 -27.06 24.18 -18.08
CA VAL A 21 -26.71 25.10 -19.18
C VAL A 21 -27.98 25.38 -19.94
N GLU A 22 -28.58 26.55 -19.71
CA GLU A 22 -29.81 26.99 -20.38
C GLU A 22 -29.50 28.05 -21.45
N THR A 23 -28.39 28.79 -21.29
CA THR A 23 -27.99 29.85 -22.22
C THR A 23 -26.62 29.60 -22.86
N LYS A 24 -26.36 30.25 -24.01
CA LYS A 24 -25.10 30.14 -24.76
C LYS A 24 -23.91 30.66 -23.96
N GLU A 25 -24.11 31.71 -23.15
CA GLU A 25 -23.07 32.32 -22.34
C GLU A 25 -22.60 31.38 -21.23
N GLN A 26 -23.51 30.60 -20.66
CA GLN A 26 -23.17 29.57 -19.67
C GLN A 26 -22.34 28.44 -20.29
N LEU A 27 -22.62 28.07 -21.55
CA LEU A 27 -21.84 27.08 -22.28
C LEU A 27 -20.41 27.55 -22.53
N VAL A 28 -20.24 28.80 -22.99
CA VAL A 28 -18.90 29.37 -23.23
C VAL A 28 -18.12 29.48 -21.92
N LYS A 29 -18.77 29.91 -20.82
CA LYS A 29 -18.16 29.93 -19.48
C LYS A 29 -17.74 28.54 -18.99
N PHE A 30 -18.53 27.52 -19.31
CA PHE A 30 -18.18 26.13 -19.01
C PHE A 30 -16.94 25.67 -19.78
N ILE A 31 -16.90 25.90 -21.09
CA ILE A 31 -15.74 25.55 -21.95
C ILE A 31 -14.49 26.29 -21.47
N ASP A 32 -14.58 27.59 -21.19
CA ASP A 32 -13.48 28.37 -20.62
C ASP A 32 -13.04 27.82 -19.24
N GLY A 33 -13.99 27.38 -18.42
CA GLY A 33 -13.73 26.71 -17.14
C GLY A 33 -12.99 25.38 -17.29
N VAL A 34 -13.33 24.57 -18.29
CA VAL A 34 -12.61 23.33 -18.62
C VAL A 34 -11.21 23.65 -19.12
N SER A 35 -11.08 24.62 -20.06
CA SER A 35 -9.79 25.02 -20.61
C SER A 35 -8.84 25.61 -19.57
N LYS A 36 -9.37 26.33 -18.56
CA LYS A 36 -8.58 26.90 -17.45
C LYS A 36 -8.38 25.92 -16.28
N GLY A 37 -8.83 24.67 -16.39
CA GLY A 37 -8.68 23.66 -15.35
C GLY A 37 -9.45 23.94 -14.05
N ARG A 38 -10.43 24.86 -14.08
CA ARG A 38 -11.26 25.20 -12.90
C ARG A 38 -12.33 24.16 -12.61
N ILE A 39 -12.64 23.30 -13.59
CA ILE A 39 -13.65 22.25 -13.45
C ILE A 39 -12.93 20.92 -13.21
N LYS A 40 -13.34 20.22 -12.16
CA LYS A 40 -12.77 18.93 -11.79
C LYS A 40 -13.09 17.91 -12.89
N SER A 41 -12.04 17.31 -13.45
CA SER A 41 -12.18 16.19 -14.37
C SER A 41 -12.75 14.97 -13.64
N GLN A 42 -13.72 14.31 -14.26
CA GLN A 42 -14.35 13.08 -13.79
C GLN A 42 -13.93 11.95 -14.74
N GLY A 43 -13.74 10.74 -14.21
CA GLY A 43 -13.25 9.62 -15.02
C GLY A 43 -11.83 9.80 -15.54
N GLY A 44 -11.45 8.97 -16.51
CA GLY A 44 -10.13 8.94 -17.13
C GLY A 44 -9.45 7.57 -17.05
N ASN A 45 -8.26 7.49 -17.67
CA ASN A 45 -7.41 6.30 -17.66
C ASN A 45 -6.17 6.47 -16.76
N GLY A 46 -6.24 7.37 -15.77
CA GLY A 46 -5.13 7.59 -14.84
C GLY A 46 -4.81 6.34 -14.02
N TYR A 47 -3.55 6.18 -13.60
CA TYR A 47 -3.10 5.01 -12.82
C TYR A 47 -4.02 4.69 -11.64
N TYR A 48 -4.47 5.69 -10.89
CA TYR A 48 -5.39 5.49 -9.77
C TYR A 48 -6.74 4.88 -10.19
N GLN A 49 -7.32 5.34 -11.29
CA GLN A 49 -8.57 4.80 -11.84
C GLN A 49 -8.36 3.41 -12.44
N CYS A 50 -7.18 3.17 -13.04
CA CYS A 50 -6.77 1.85 -13.50
C CYS A 50 -6.68 0.84 -12.32
N PHE A 51 -6.02 1.21 -11.22
CA PHE A 51 -5.94 0.37 -10.02
C PHE A 51 -7.32 0.11 -9.42
N ILE A 52 -8.19 1.12 -9.34
CA ILE A 52 -9.57 0.92 -8.88
C ILE A 52 -10.30 -0.06 -9.79
N ARG A 53 -10.21 0.08 -11.12
CA ARG A 53 -10.84 -0.84 -12.07
C ARG A 53 -10.31 -2.27 -11.91
N ILE A 54 -9.01 -2.43 -11.77
CA ILE A 54 -8.38 -3.73 -11.53
C ILE A 54 -8.85 -4.30 -10.20
N ALA A 55 -8.86 -3.53 -9.12
CA ALA A 55 -9.30 -4.00 -7.81
C ALA A 55 -10.76 -4.47 -7.82
N PHE A 56 -11.67 -3.73 -8.48
CA PHE A 56 -13.07 -4.15 -8.62
C PHE A 56 -13.20 -5.43 -9.45
N ASN A 57 -12.53 -5.53 -10.60
CA ASN A 57 -12.57 -6.72 -11.45
C ASN A 57 -11.93 -7.94 -10.77
N THR A 58 -10.81 -7.74 -10.08
CA THR A 58 -10.15 -8.79 -9.31
C THR A 58 -11.03 -9.22 -8.15
N LYS A 59 -11.66 -8.30 -7.43
CA LYS A 59 -12.57 -8.63 -6.33
C LYS A 59 -13.73 -9.49 -6.83
N THR A 60 -14.41 -9.09 -7.91
CA THR A 60 -15.53 -9.88 -8.45
C THR A 60 -15.05 -11.25 -8.94
N THR A 61 -13.90 -11.32 -9.60
CA THR A 61 -13.31 -12.57 -10.07
C THR A 61 -12.93 -13.48 -8.90
N VAL A 62 -12.26 -12.95 -7.88
CA VAL A 62 -11.88 -13.68 -6.68
C VAL A 62 -13.13 -14.18 -5.95
N THR A 63 -14.11 -13.33 -5.69
CA THR A 63 -15.37 -13.75 -5.07
C THR A 63 -16.04 -14.87 -5.89
N ASN A 64 -16.06 -14.74 -7.22
CA ASN A 64 -16.63 -15.76 -8.10
C ASN A 64 -15.87 -17.10 -8.02
N ILE A 65 -14.53 -17.06 -7.97
CA ILE A 65 -13.70 -18.26 -7.82
C ILE A 65 -13.91 -18.91 -6.46
N PHE A 66 -14.00 -18.13 -5.38
CA PHE A 66 -14.23 -18.68 -4.04
C PHE A 66 -15.64 -19.26 -3.88
N THR A 67 -16.64 -18.70 -4.55
CA THR A 67 -18.01 -19.22 -4.49
C THR A 67 -18.19 -20.48 -5.34
N ASN A 68 -17.64 -20.53 -6.56
CA ASN A 68 -17.83 -21.67 -7.46
C ASN A 68 -16.79 -22.78 -7.27
N ALA A 69 -15.59 -22.44 -6.79
CA ALA A 69 -14.48 -23.36 -6.62
C ALA A 69 -13.65 -23.01 -5.36
N PRO A 70 -14.24 -23.14 -4.16
CA PRO A 70 -13.59 -22.75 -2.89
C PRO A 70 -12.26 -23.47 -2.66
N LEU A 71 -12.15 -24.75 -3.05
CA LEU A 71 -10.91 -25.52 -2.94
C LEU A 71 -9.80 -24.99 -3.84
N LEU A 72 -10.14 -24.58 -5.07
CA LEU A 72 -9.18 -23.99 -6.00
C LEU A 72 -8.71 -22.61 -5.52
N GLY A 73 -9.64 -21.79 -5.00
CA GLY A 73 -9.31 -20.51 -4.36
C GLY A 73 -8.38 -20.68 -3.15
N ALA A 74 -8.68 -21.64 -2.27
CA ALA A 74 -7.83 -21.97 -1.13
C ALA A 74 -6.44 -22.47 -1.56
N PHE A 75 -6.37 -23.34 -2.57
CA PHE A 75 -5.11 -23.81 -3.14
C PHE A 75 -4.25 -22.66 -3.66
N LEU A 76 -4.83 -21.72 -4.40
CA LEU A 76 -4.11 -20.55 -4.90
C LEU A 76 -3.56 -19.69 -3.76
N VAL A 77 -4.34 -19.45 -2.70
CA VAL A 77 -3.86 -18.69 -1.53
C VAL A 77 -2.71 -19.42 -0.84
N VAL A 78 -2.81 -20.73 -0.65
CA VAL A 78 -1.75 -21.53 -0.02
C VAL A 78 -0.50 -21.56 -0.89
N VAL A 79 -0.62 -21.67 -2.21
CA VAL A 79 0.54 -21.68 -3.11
C VAL A 79 1.22 -20.32 -3.15
N PHE A 80 0.48 -19.21 -3.24
CA PHE A 80 1.10 -17.89 -3.28
C PHE A 80 1.66 -17.47 -1.92
N CYS A 81 0.88 -17.58 -0.84
CA CYS A 81 1.34 -17.20 0.50
C CYS A 81 2.33 -18.21 1.08
N GLY A 82 2.03 -19.50 0.96
CA GLY A 82 2.87 -20.59 1.45
C GLY A 82 4.12 -20.79 0.60
N GLY A 83 3.98 -20.81 -0.73
CA GLY A 83 5.12 -20.92 -1.64
C GLY A 83 6.05 -19.71 -1.55
N GLY A 84 5.50 -18.49 -1.47
CA GLY A 84 6.31 -17.28 -1.30
C GLY A 84 7.07 -17.24 0.03
N SER A 85 6.42 -17.62 1.14
CA SER A 85 7.09 -17.69 2.45
C SER A 85 8.11 -18.81 2.53
N ALA A 86 7.81 -19.99 1.99
CA ALA A 86 8.75 -21.11 1.93
C ALA A 86 9.96 -20.80 1.05
N LEU A 87 9.77 -20.12 -0.08
CA LEU A 87 10.86 -19.66 -0.94
C LEU A 87 11.76 -18.67 -0.18
N CYS A 88 11.17 -17.66 0.46
CA CYS A 88 11.92 -16.68 1.23
C CYS A 88 12.66 -17.33 2.41
N TYR A 89 12.02 -18.25 3.12
CA TYR A 89 12.65 -19.00 4.20
C TYR A 89 13.78 -19.90 3.68
N GLY A 90 13.57 -20.58 2.57
CA GLY A 90 14.56 -21.43 1.91
C GLY A 90 15.77 -20.65 1.44
N LEU A 91 15.56 -19.47 0.84
CA LEU A 91 16.64 -18.57 0.44
C LEU A 91 17.38 -18.01 1.66
N CYS A 92 16.68 -17.62 2.72
CA CYS A 92 17.30 -17.18 3.97
C CYS A 92 18.16 -18.30 4.61
N MET A 93 17.63 -19.52 4.63
CA MET A 93 18.33 -20.70 5.15
C MET A 93 19.53 -21.06 4.30
N ALA A 94 19.40 -21.06 2.97
CA ALA A 94 20.50 -21.30 2.05
C ALA A 94 21.62 -20.24 2.20
N TRP A 95 21.23 -18.96 2.32
CA TRP A 95 22.18 -17.87 2.50
C TRP A 95 22.91 -17.95 3.85
N ARG A 96 22.20 -18.35 4.92
CA ARG A 96 22.80 -18.58 6.24
C ARG A 96 23.70 -19.82 6.26
N SER A 97 23.34 -20.88 5.53
CA SER A 97 24.15 -22.10 5.42
C SER A 97 25.47 -21.84 4.71
N MET A 98 25.47 -21.08 3.60
CA MET A 98 26.72 -20.71 2.92
C MET A 98 27.66 -19.93 3.84
N ARG A 99 27.13 -18.97 4.61
CA ARG A 99 27.93 -18.18 5.56
C ARG A 99 28.55 -19.04 6.67
N ASN A 100 27.80 -20.01 7.20
CA ASN A 100 28.29 -20.93 8.22
C ASN A 100 29.34 -21.91 7.66
N THR A 101 29.24 -22.31 6.39
CA THR A 101 30.22 -23.15 5.71
C THR A 101 31.49 -22.40 5.33
N GLU A 102 31.40 -21.09 5.06
CA GLU A 102 32.60 -20.24 4.91
C GLU A 102 33.32 -20.04 6.25
N SER A 103 32.60 -19.84 7.36
CA SER A 103 33.23 -19.74 8.70
C SER A 103 33.88 -21.03 9.21
N MET A 104 33.67 -22.17 8.54
CA MET A 104 34.27 -23.45 8.90
C MET A 104 35.47 -23.82 8.01
N ARG A 105 35.66 -23.14 6.86
CA ARG A 105 36.82 -23.31 5.99
C ARG A 105 38.04 -22.48 6.41
N ASP A 106 37.85 -21.52 7.31
CA ASP A 106 38.93 -20.69 7.89
C ASP A 106 39.45 -21.23 9.24
N THR A 107 39.11 -22.46 9.65
CA THR A 107 39.45 -23.00 10.99
C THR A 107 39.93 -24.44 10.97
N GLU A 108 40.77 -24.81 9.99
CA GLU A 108 41.51 -26.09 10.02
C GLU A 108 42.82 -26.02 10.83
N ASP A 109 43.14 -24.87 11.43
CA ASP A 109 44.17 -24.76 12.47
C ASP A 109 43.50 -24.27 13.77
N GLU A 110 43.75 -24.99 14.88
CA GLU A 110 43.33 -24.77 16.28
C GLU A 110 42.21 -25.69 16.83
N GLU A 111 42.66 -26.55 17.76
CA GLU A 111 41.98 -27.63 18.49
C GLU A 111 40.96 -27.17 19.58
N PRO A 112 40.20 -28.09 20.22
CA PRO A 112 38.83 -27.84 20.66
C PRO A 112 38.71 -27.27 22.07
N ILE A 113 37.78 -26.33 22.29
CA ILE A 113 37.32 -25.98 23.65
C ILE A 113 35.78 -26.01 23.69
N THR A 114 35.31 -27.11 24.26
CA THR A 114 34.24 -27.24 25.26
C THR A 114 33.27 -26.07 25.42
N GLY A 115 31.99 -26.39 25.27
CA GLY A 115 30.92 -25.42 25.17
C GLY A 115 30.71 -24.52 26.38
N GLU A 116 30.25 -23.31 26.07
CA GLU A 116 29.42 -22.54 26.98
C GLU A 116 28.28 -21.88 26.20
N ARG A 117 27.08 -22.11 26.71
CA ARG A 117 25.82 -21.52 26.29
C ARG A 117 25.84 -20.02 26.56
N VAL A 118 25.70 -19.18 25.53
CA VAL A 118 25.37 -17.75 25.74
C VAL A 118 24.22 -17.32 24.83
N GLU A 119 23.09 -17.02 25.47
CA GLU A 119 21.95 -16.32 24.90
C GLU A 119 22.30 -14.82 24.72
N PRO A 120 21.88 -14.14 23.64
CA PRO A 120 21.80 -12.69 23.67
C PRO A 120 20.35 -12.21 23.50
N LYS A 121 19.78 -11.68 24.60
CA LYS A 121 18.63 -10.78 24.52
C LYS A 121 19.06 -9.33 24.81
N GLN A 122 18.88 -8.54 23.74
CA GLN A 122 18.37 -7.16 23.71
C GLN A 122 19.29 -6.03 24.18
N LEU A 123 19.72 -5.24 23.20
CA LEU A 123 20.13 -3.85 23.38
C LEU A 123 19.08 -2.94 22.72
N LYS A 124 18.33 -2.16 23.51
CA LYS A 124 17.69 -0.93 23.02
C LYS A 124 17.90 0.18 24.05
N GLY A 125 18.48 1.27 23.57
CA GLY A 125 19.11 2.33 24.33
C GLY A 125 18.17 3.27 25.09
N PRO A 126 18.76 4.29 25.75
CA PRO A 126 18.18 4.99 26.88
C PRO A 126 17.42 6.27 26.49
N GLY A 127 16.44 6.64 27.31
CA GLY A 127 15.99 8.03 27.43
C GLY A 127 14.49 8.20 27.66
N GLU A 128 13.99 7.90 28.85
CA GLU A 128 12.70 8.44 29.34
C GLU A 128 12.73 8.68 30.86
N ASP A 129 12.96 9.93 31.27
CA ASP A 129 12.64 10.45 32.60
C ASP A 129 11.28 11.18 32.58
N LYS A 130 10.26 10.38 32.93
CA LYS A 130 9.05 10.66 33.73
C LYS A 130 8.50 12.10 33.79
N LYS A 131 7.22 12.26 33.45
CA LYS A 131 6.18 12.56 34.47
C LYS A 131 4.75 12.34 33.95
N THR A 132 4.03 11.49 34.67
CA THR A 132 2.58 11.32 34.65
C THR A 132 1.86 12.62 35.05
N GLU A 133 0.60 12.71 34.62
CA GLU A 133 -0.55 13.24 35.37
C GLU A 133 -1.24 14.50 34.83
N THR A 134 -2.31 14.22 34.09
CA THR A 134 -3.67 14.76 34.28
C THR A 134 -3.94 16.26 34.06
N LYS A 135 -4.68 16.52 32.97
CA LYS A 135 -5.51 17.72 32.75
C LYS A 135 -6.43 17.99 33.96
N ARG A 136 -6.39 19.22 34.49
CA ARG A 136 -7.61 20.05 34.65
C ARG A 136 -7.29 21.49 35.08
N GLN A 137 -7.78 22.42 34.25
CA GLN A 137 -8.44 23.70 34.56
C GLN A 137 -7.76 24.81 35.39
N GLU A 138 -7.99 26.03 34.87
CA GLU A 138 -8.05 27.34 35.55
C GLU A 138 -6.69 27.98 35.87
N ALA A 139 -6.27 28.98 35.07
CA ALA A 139 -6.67 30.38 35.10
C ALA A 139 -5.87 31.19 36.14
N HIS A 140 -5.51 32.42 35.73
CA HIS A 140 -4.95 33.48 36.58
C HIS A 140 -3.49 33.23 37.00
N SER A 141 -2.54 34.15 37.04
CA SER A 141 -2.47 35.59 36.79
C SER A 141 -1.06 36.00 37.26
N ILE A 142 -0.48 37.04 36.67
CA ILE A 142 0.37 38.04 37.36
C ILE A 142 1.74 37.49 37.85
N LYS A 143 2.91 37.97 37.43
CA LYS A 143 3.36 39.34 37.15
C LYS A 143 4.68 39.29 36.40
#